data_AF-A0ABD6C8D4-F1
#
_entry.id   AF-A0ABD6C8D4-F1
#
_cell.length_a   1.000
_cell.length_b   1.000
_cell.length_c   1.000
_cell.angle_alpha   90.00
_cell.angle_beta   90.00
_cell.angle_gamma   90.00
#
_symmetry.space_group_name_H-M   'P 1'
#
loop_
_entity.id
_entity.type
_entity.pdbx_description
1 polymer ?
#
loop_
_entity_poly.entity_id
_entity_poly.type
_entity_poly.pdbx_seq_one_letter_code
_entity_poly.pdbx_strand_id
1 'polypeptide(L)'
;MPASRAAAGSLALGLVHAGGLLIVASSLGYEVGPANYSVLGLGWRYGGLIVVAALPVYLASRYHLVLPVVGLVLTTGYVVGMELTPPGPTFRDAAELEGLAEPTGITVVENGLYIVRYMVNASVWTVAFLFLGLVEYVARDTLPWLPSVPNSVPGLAIPASRRRAAAIAAAGGLLHAAVMVWFAARLGVTLSGGSVWLLFLFGAGGMWVLAAIPLYLLVRHRLLVPSALLTLFIMLDVRAEFTAGVEDPHALYFGGWFLFLAVLLIAAALEYGLRRFDLATHLPTGM
;
A
#
# COMPACT_ATOMS: atom_id res chain seq x y z
N MET A 1 10.24 23.75 7.04
CA MET A 1 10.94 23.16 8.21
C MET A 1 12.25 22.52 7.75
N PRO A 2 13.38 22.64 8.48
CA PRO A 2 14.61 21.91 8.16
C PRO A 2 14.38 20.40 8.09
N ALA A 3 15.06 19.70 7.17
CA ALA A 3 14.85 18.26 6.93
C ALA A 3 15.08 17.41 8.20
N SER A 4 16.10 17.75 8.99
CA SER A 4 16.39 17.06 10.26
C SER A 4 15.28 17.22 11.29
N ARG A 5 14.69 18.42 11.41
CA ARG A 5 13.55 18.67 12.32
C ARG A 5 12.29 17.93 11.84
N ALA A 6 12.04 17.91 10.53
CA ALA A 6 10.96 17.12 9.93
C ALA A 6 11.12 15.63 10.21
N ALA A 7 12.31 15.08 9.98
CA ALA A 7 12.59 13.68 10.27
C ALA A 7 12.40 13.35 11.76
N ALA A 8 13.00 14.14 12.67
CA ALA A 8 12.90 13.92 14.11
C ALA A 8 11.45 14.00 14.62
N GLY A 9 10.70 15.03 14.20
CA GLY A 9 9.29 15.18 14.60
C GLY A 9 8.40 14.04 14.06
N SER A 10 8.67 13.60 12.83
CA SER A 10 7.90 12.51 12.22
C SER A 10 8.20 11.16 12.87
N LEU A 11 9.47 10.90 13.23
CA LEU A 11 9.85 9.71 14.00
C LEU A 11 9.22 9.71 15.40
N ALA A 12 9.20 10.86 16.08
CA ALA A 12 8.53 10.98 17.38
C ALA A 12 7.03 10.67 17.28
N LEU A 13 6.34 11.18 16.26
CA LEU A 13 4.93 10.85 16.00
C LEU A 13 4.74 9.38 15.61
N GLY A 14 5.66 8.80 14.85
CA GLY A 14 5.66 7.37 14.55
C GLY A 14 5.81 6.50 15.80
N LEU A 15 6.65 6.91 16.76
CA LEU A 15 6.78 6.24 18.06
C LEU A 15 5.50 6.34 18.90
N VAL A 16 4.86 7.52 18.93
CA VAL A 16 3.59 7.71 19.63
C VAL A 16 2.49 6.84 19.01
N HIS A 17 2.39 6.82 17.68
CA HIS A 17 1.45 5.96 16.94
C HIS A 17 1.66 4.48 17.25
N ALA A 18 2.91 4.01 17.13
CA ALA A 18 3.26 2.63 17.42
C ALA A 18 2.96 2.25 18.87
N GLY A 19 3.33 3.10 19.83
CA GLY A 19 3.06 2.91 21.25
C GLY A 19 1.56 2.87 21.56
N GLY A 20 0.78 3.77 20.97
CA GLY A 20 -0.67 3.80 21.12
C GLY A 20 -1.33 2.49 20.66
N LEU A 21 -0.98 1.99 19.47
CA LEU A 21 -1.50 0.72 18.97
C LEU A 21 -1.09 -0.48 19.84
N LEU A 22 0.16 -0.50 20.32
CA LEU A 22 0.64 -1.55 21.23
C LEU A 22 -0.10 -1.53 22.57
N ILE A 23 -0.36 -0.34 23.13
CA ILE A 23 -1.12 -0.18 24.37
C ILE A 23 -2.55 -0.70 24.18
N VAL A 24 -3.22 -0.31 23.09
CA VAL A 24 -4.58 -0.77 22.81
C VAL A 24 -4.57 -2.30 22.63
N ALA A 25 -3.68 -2.84 21.80
CA ALA A 25 -3.58 -4.28 21.58
C ALA A 25 -3.32 -5.06 22.88
N SER A 26 -2.40 -4.57 23.72
CA SER A 26 -2.10 -5.18 25.01
C SER A 26 -3.27 -5.09 25.99
N SER A 27 -4.03 -3.99 25.98
CA SER A 27 -5.21 -3.83 26.84
C SER A 27 -6.36 -4.77 26.47
N LEU A 28 -6.39 -5.20 25.21
CA LEU A 28 -7.33 -6.19 24.68
C LEU A 28 -6.83 -7.63 24.86
N GLY A 29 -5.67 -7.83 25.48
CA GLY A 29 -5.09 -9.15 25.75
C GLY A 29 -4.39 -9.80 24.55
N TYR A 30 -4.10 -9.05 23.48
CA TYR A 30 -3.37 -9.59 22.34
C TYR A 30 -1.90 -9.80 22.65
N GLU A 31 -1.37 -10.94 22.21
CA GLU A 31 0.04 -11.28 22.35
C GLU A 31 0.87 -10.51 21.32
N VAL A 32 1.15 -9.25 21.65
CA VAL A 32 1.97 -8.36 20.84
C VAL A 32 3.40 -8.26 21.34
N GLY A 33 3.76 -9.03 22.36
CA GLY A 33 5.08 -9.00 23.00
C GLY A 33 6.24 -9.42 22.08
N PRO A 34 7.48 -9.00 22.39
CA PRO A 34 8.64 -9.26 21.54
C PRO A 34 9.14 -10.71 21.59
N ALA A 35 8.72 -11.51 22.58
CA ALA A 35 9.26 -12.84 22.84
C ALA A 35 9.09 -13.84 21.68
N ASN A 36 8.10 -13.60 20.80
CA ASN A 36 7.78 -14.49 19.69
C ASN A 36 8.50 -14.16 18.38
N TYR A 37 9.41 -13.18 18.38
CA TYR A 37 10.05 -12.69 17.16
C TYR A 37 11.57 -12.79 17.24
N SER A 38 12.19 -13.19 16.11
CA SER A 38 13.61 -13.01 15.91
C SER A 38 13.98 -11.52 15.91
N VAL A 39 15.25 -11.18 16.10
CA VAL A 39 15.73 -9.78 16.05
C VAL A 39 15.32 -9.09 14.74
N LEU A 40 15.40 -9.79 13.62
CA LEU A 40 14.97 -9.28 12.32
C LEU A 40 13.44 -9.12 12.24
N GLY A 41 12.69 -10.06 12.81
CA GLY A 41 11.23 -9.96 12.93
C GLY A 41 10.77 -8.79 13.81
N LEU A 42 11.50 -8.51 14.90
CA LEU A 42 11.28 -7.35 15.76
C LEU A 42 11.52 -6.05 14.99
N GLY A 43 12.66 -5.96 14.29
CA GLY A 43 12.99 -4.80 13.46
C GLY A 43 11.92 -4.53 12.39
N TRP A 44 11.46 -5.59 11.71
CA TRP A 44 10.42 -5.48 10.69
C TRP A 44 9.06 -5.05 11.27
N ARG A 45 8.60 -5.70 12.34
CA ARG A 45 7.28 -5.44 12.96
C ARG A 45 7.23 -4.06 13.62
N TYR A 46 8.14 -3.79 14.55
CA TYR A 46 8.11 -2.55 15.34
C TYR A 46 8.66 -1.36 14.56
N GLY A 47 9.73 -1.57 13.78
CA GLY A 47 10.24 -0.56 12.86
C GLY A 47 9.20 -0.21 11.79
N GLY A 48 8.53 -1.21 11.21
CA GLY A 48 7.42 -1.01 10.28
C GLY A 48 6.29 -0.18 10.88
N LEU A 49 5.92 -0.44 12.14
CA LEU A 49 4.92 0.33 12.89
C LEU A 49 5.27 1.81 13.07
N ILE A 50 6.54 2.11 13.30
CA ILE A 50 7.01 3.48 13.42
C ILE A 50 7.00 4.14 12.04
N VAL A 51 7.52 3.44 11.03
CA VAL A 51 7.68 3.96 9.67
C VAL A 51 6.34 4.23 8.99
N VAL A 52 5.32 3.37 9.20
CA VAL A 52 4.00 3.52 8.57
C VAL A 52 3.32 4.84 8.94
N ALA A 53 3.61 5.40 10.11
CA ALA A 53 3.15 6.73 10.52
C ALA A 53 4.18 7.83 10.27
N ALA A 54 5.46 7.57 10.54
CA ALA A 54 6.52 8.56 10.35
C ALA A 54 6.65 9.01 8.89
N LEU A 55 6.48 8.10 7.92
CA LEU A 55 6.59 8.44 6.51
C LEU A 55 5.50 9.43 6.06
N PRO A 56 4.19 9.17 6.23
CA PRO A 56 3.15 10.15 5.93
C PRO A 56 3.37 11.51 6.59
N VAL A 57 3.71 11.52 7.89
CA VAL A 57 3.95 12.76 8.64
C VAL A 57 5.16 13.52 8.10
N TYR A 58 6.21 12.81 7.70
CA TYR A 58 7.37 13.43 7.06
C TYR A 58 6.98 14.07 5.72
N LEU A 59 6.24 13.35 4.88
CA LEU A 59 5.76 13.86 3.60
C LEU A 59 4.87 15.11 3.77
N ALA A 60 3.97 15.11 4.76
CA ALA A 60 3.13 16.26 5.07
C ALA A 60 3.94 17.44 5.64
N SER A 61 4.83 17.21 6.60
CA SER A 61 5.59 18.29 7.25
C SER A 61 6.68 18.90 6.36
N ARG A 62 7.30 18.11 5.49
CA ARG A 62 8.40 18.55 4.62
C ARG A 62 7.90 19.05 3.26
N TYR A 63 6.93 18.37 2.68
CA TYR A 63 6.46 18.58 1.31
C TYR A 63 4.97 18.96 1.22
N HIS A 64 4.27 19.11 2.35
CA HIS A 64 2.85 19.47 2.38
C HIS A 64 1.95 18.49 1.61
N LEU A 65 2.37 17.22 1.51
CA LEU A 65 1.56 16.15 0.91
C LEU A 65 0.60 15.60 1.95
N VAL A 66 -0.70 15.77 1.73
CA VAL A 66 -1.76 15.54 2.72
C VAL A 66 -2.40 14.16 2.57
N LEU A 67 -2.50 13.61 1.36
CA LEU A 67 -3.17 12.34 1.10
C LEU A 67 -2.56 11.16 1.89
N PRO A 68 -1.22 11.03 2.04
CA PRO A 68 -0.64 9.98 2.89
C PRO A 68 -1.14 10.04 4.34
N VAL A 69 -1.27 11.24 4.92
CA VAL A 69 -1.75 11.41 6.30
C VAL A 69 -3.24 11.13 6.40
N VAL A 70 -4.03 11.53 5.40
CA VAL A 70 -5.46 11.16 5.33
C VAL A 70 -5.61 9.65 5.28
N GLY A 71 -4.84 8.96 4.42
CA GLY A 71 -4.82 7.50 4.36
C GLY A 71 -4.46 6.87 5.71
N LEU A 72 -3.41 7.36 6.37
CA LEU A 72 -3.00 6.90 7.70
C LEU A 72 -4.12 7.08 8.73
N VAL A 73 -4.73 8.27 8.81
CA VAL A 73 -5.78 8.59 9.79
C VAL A 73 -7.03 7.74 9.54
N LEU A 74 -7.46 7.61 8.29
CA LEU A 74 -8.64 6.80 7.94
C LEU A 74 -8.41 5.32 8.25
N THR A 75 -7.27 4.75 7.86
CA THR A 75 -6.98 3.34 8.13
C THR A 75 -6.83 3.08 9.63
N THR A 76 -6.08 3.92 10.35
CA THR A 76 -5.87 3.77 11.79
C THR A 76 -7.16 3.97 12.56
N GLY A 77 -7.94 5.01 12.21
CA GLY A 77 -9.23 5.29 12.83
C GLY A 77 -10.24 4.17 12.60
N TYR A 78 -10.28 3.61 11.39
CA TYR A 78 -11.10 2.43 11.10
C TYR A 78 -10.69 1.24 11.97
N VAL A 79 -9.40 0.91 12.00
CA VAL A 79 -8.88 -0.24 12.73
C VAL A 79 -9.11 -0.12 14.23
N VAL A 80 -8.78 1.03 14.82
CA VAL A 80 -9.01 1.30 16.25
C VAL A 80 -10.51 1.35 16.56
N GLY A 81 -11.30 1.97 15.68
CA GLY A 81 -12.76 2.01 15.80
C GLY A 81 -13.34 0.61 15.86
N MET A 82 -13.05 -0.23 14.86
CA MET A 82 -13.55 -1.61 14.79
C MET A 82 -13.11 -2.47 15.97
N GLU A 83 -11.91 -2.24 16.53
CA GLU A 83 -11.45 -2.99 17.69
C GLU A 83 -12.08 -2.55 19.02
N LEU A 84 -12.47 -1.26 19.12
CA LEU A 84 -13.02 -0.68 20.34
C LEU A 84 -14.56 -0.66 20.36
N THR A 85 -15.22 -0.87 19.23
CA THR A 85 -16.69 -0.91 19.14
C THR A 85 -17.21 -2.34 19.01
N PRO A 86 -18.29 -2.72 19.72
CA PRO A 86 -18.99 -3.98 19.47
C PRO A 86 -19.51 -4.09 18.02
N PRO A 87 -19.68 -5.32 17.47
CA PRO A 87 -19.47 -6.62 18.13
C PRO A 87 -17.98 -6.99 18.24
N GLY A 88 -17.64 -7.73 19.30
CA GLY A 88 -16.31 -8.32 19.44
C GLY A 88 -16.04 -9.43 18.42
N PRO A 89 -14.87 -10.08 18.48
CA PRO A 89 -14.47 -11.05 17.47
C PRO A 89 -15.47 -12.19 17.31
N THR A 90 -15.81 -12.51 16.06
CA THR A 90 -16.68 -13.65 15.73
C THR A 90 -15.83 -14.86 15.38
N PHE A 91 -16.04 -15.95 16.11
CA PHE A 91 -15.35 -17.22 15.91
C PHE A 91 -16.30 -18.18 15.18
N ARG A 92 -15.88 -18.68 14.02
CA ARG A 92 -16.64 -19.66 13.24
C ARG A 92 -15.77 -20.85 12.89
N ASP A 93 -16.37 -22.03 12.70
CA ASP A 93 -15.64 -23.15 12.11
C ASP A 93 -15.33 -22.85 10.64
N ALA A 94 -14.14 -23.23 10.16
CA ALA A 94 -13.79 -23.07 8.74
C ALA A 94 -14.81 -23.77 7.82
N ALA A 95 -15.43 -24.87 8.26
CA ALA A 95 -16.51 -25.54 7.55
C ALA A 95 -17.70 -24.62 7.26
N GLU A 96 -18.06 -23.75 8.21
CA GLU A 96 -19.18 -22.82 8.06
C GLU A 96 -18.88 -21.74 7.01
N LEU A 97 -17.61 -21.32 6.90
CA LEU A 97 -17.16 -20.34 5.92
C LEU A 97 -17.02 -20.97 4.52
N GLU A 98 -16.56 -22.21 4.45
CA GLU A 98 -16.34 -22.95 3.20
C GLU A 98 -17.59 -23.68 2.70
N GLY A 99 -18.68 -23.71 3.48
CA GLY A 99 -19.91 -24.42 3.13
C GLY A 99 -19.77 -25.95 3.19
N LEU A 100 -18.88 -26.48 4.02
CA LEU A 100 -18.65 -27.91 4.21
C LEU A 100 -19.72 -28.53 5.13
N ALA A 101 -20.06 -29.80 4.87
CA ALA A 101 -21.11 -30.51 5.61
C ALA A 101 -20.70 -30.93 7.04
N GLU A 102 -19.40 -31.08 7.29
CA GLU A 102 -18.86 -31.52 8.58
C GLU A 102 -17.91 -30.46 9.16
N PRO A 103 -17.93 -30.23 10.50
CA PRO A 103 -17.00 -29.33 11.15
C PRO A 103 -15.55 -29.75 10.94
N THR A 104 -14.71 -28.79 10.60
CA THR A 104 -13.27 -29.02 10.46
C THR A 104 -12.53 -29.07 11.80
N GLY A 105 -13.13 -28.49 12.84
CA GLY A 105 -12.46 -28.26 14.13
C GLY A 105 -11.48 -27.09 14.10
N ILE A 106 -11.39 -26.36 12.99
CA ILE A 106 -10.51 -25.21 12.82
C ILE A 106 -11.34 -23.94 13.04
N THR A 107 -11.09 -23.24 14.14
CA THR A 107 -11.77 -21.97 14.44
C THR A 107 -11.10 -20.81 13.73
N VAL A 108 -11.87 -20.08 12.93
CA VAL A 108 -11.47 -18.87 12.21
C VAL A 108 -12.10 -17.65 12.89
N VAL A 109 -11.28 -16.61 13.07
CA VAL A 109 -11.74 -15.30 13.54
C VAL A 109 -12.19 -14.48 12.34
N GLU A 110 -13.50 -14.46 12.09
CA GLU A 110 -14.14 -13.82 10.93
C GLU A 110 -14.02 -12.29 10.99
N ASN A 111 -14.35 -11.71 12.14
CA ASN A 111 -14.15 -10.29 12.45
C ASN A 111 -13.30 -10.15 13.72
N GLY A 112 -12.50 -9.10 13.80
CA GLY A 112 -11.59 -8.82 14.92
C GLY A 112 -10.11 -8.96 14.57
N LEU A 113 -9.23 -8.60 15.52
CA LEU A 113 -7.78 -8.52 15.29
C LEU A 113 -7.40 -7.48 14.24
N TYR A 114 -8.23 -6.45 14.01
CA TYR A 114 -7.97 -5.36 13.08
C TYR A 114 -6.64 -4.68 13.41
N ILE A 115 -6.41 -4.37 14.69
CA ILE A 115 -5.15 -3.77 15.16
C ILE A 115 -3.99 -4.70 14.89
N VAL A 116 -4.12 -5.98 15.22
CA VAL A 116 -3.04 -6.96 15.02
C VAL A 116 -2.71 -7.12 13.54
N ARG A 117 -3.72 -7.25 12.67
CA ARG A 117 -3.56 -7.38 11.21
C ARG A 117 -2.97 -6.11 10.60
N TYR A 118 -3.41 -4.93 11.03
CA TYR A 118 -2.83 -3.66 10.62
C TYR A 118 -1.34 -3.58 11.02
N MET A 119 -1.03 -3.98 12.25
CA MET A 119 0.33 -3.93 12.77
C MET A 119 1.26 -4.89 12.04
N VAL A 120 0.80 -6.12 11.79
CA VAL A 120 1.58 -7.12 11.07
C VAL A 120 1.85 -6.65 9.64
N ASN A 121 0.87 -6.04 8.97
CA ASN A 121 0.96 -5.62 7.57
C ASN A 121 1.41 -4.16 7.38
N ALA A 122 2.03 -3.53 8.39
CA ALA A 122 2.43 -2.12 8.35
C ALA A 122 3.36 -1.76 7.18
N SER A 123 4.18 -2.71 6.71
CA SER A 123 5.05 -2.54 5.53
C SER A 123 4.24 -2.32 4.25
N VAL A 124 3.14 -3.05 4.06
CA VAL A 124 2.26 -2.92 2.88
C VAL A 124 1.54 -1.57 2.90
N TRP A 125 1.01 -1.18 4.07
CA TRP A 125 0.44 0.16 4.28
C TRP A 125 1.45 1.28 4.01
N THR A 126 2.70 1.10 4.41
CA THR A 126 3.77 2.07 4.15
C THR A 126 3.98 2.29 2.65
N VAL A 127 4.03 1.21 1.86
CA VAL A 127 4.14 1.31 0.40
C VAL A 127 2.93 2.01 -0.20
N ALA A 128 1.72 1.68 0.26
CA ALA A 128 0.50 2.35 -0.17
C ALA A 128 0.56 3.87 0.07
N PHE A 129 0.92 4.30 1.28
CA PHE A 129 1.01 5.72 1.62
C PHE A 129 2.14 6.43 0.87
N LEU A 130 3.25 5.75 0.60
CA LEU A 130 4.32 6.29 -0.24
C LEU A 130 3.82 6.57 -1.67
N PHE A 131 3.14 5.61 -2.28
CA PHE A 131 2.63 5.75 -3.64
C PHE A 131 1.52 6.79 -3.72
N LEU A 132 0.66 6.86 -2.69
CA LEU A 132 -0.34 7.90 -2.55
C LEU A 132 0.30 9.31 -2.52
N GLY A 133 1.41 9.46 -1.79
CA GLY A 133 2.17 10.72 -1.75
C GLY A 133 2.82 11.07 -3.08
N LEU A 134 3.34 10.08 -3.80
CA LEU A 134 3.91 10.29 -5.13
C LEU A 134 2.84 10.69 -6.16
N VAL A 135 1.66 10.06 -6.11
CA VAL A 135 0.50 10.43 -6.94
C VAL A 135 0.07 11.87 -6.62
N GLU A 136 -0.06 12.24 -5.35
CA GLU A 136 -0.40 13.61 -4.95
C GLU A 136 0.64 14.61 -5.47
N TYR A 137 1.93 14.32 -5.29
CA TYR A 137 3.01 15.20 -5.73
C TYR A 137 2.95 15.48 -7.23
N VAL A 138 2.80 14.43 -8.05
CA VAL A 138 2.72 14.57 -9.51
C VAL A 138 1.40 15.20 -9.95
N ALA A 139 0.29 14.90 -9.26
CA ALA A 139 -1.00 15.53 -9.52
C ALA A 139 -0.92 17.05 -9.31
N ARG A 140 -0.29 17.50 -8.23
CA ARG A 140 -0.11 18.93 -7.92
C ARG A 140 0.91 19.64 -8.82
N ASP A 141 1.82 18.90 -9.45
CA ASP A 141 2.71 19.44 -10.52
C ASP A 141 1.97 19.55 -11.87
N THR A 142 0.98 18.69 -12.11
CA THR A 142 0.35 18.54 -13.43
C THR A 142 -0.97 19.31 -13.54
N LEU A 143 -1.74 19.39 -12.47
CA LEU A 143 -3.09 19.93 -12.48
C LEU A 143 -3.10 21.39 -11.97
N PRO A 144 -3.47 22.37 -12.82
CA PRO A 144 -3.29 23.80 -12.52
C PRO A 144 -4.21 24.33 -11.41
N TRP A 145 -5.28 23.62 -11.10
CA TRP A 145 -6.28 23.98 -10.09
C TRP A 145 -5.93 23.48 -8.70
N LEU A 146 -4.92 22.62 -8.57
CA LEU A 146 -4.41 22.17 -7.28
C LEU A 146 -3.30 23.12 -6.79
N PRO A 147 -3.20 23.34 -5.46
CA PRO A 147 -2.12 24.16 -4.92
C PRO A 147 -0.77 23.51 -5.23
N SER A 148 0.21 24.29 -5.70
CA SER A 148 1.54 23.76 -5.99
C SER A 148 2.25 23.25 -4.75
N VAL A 149 3.22 22.36 -4.92
CA VAL A 149 4.05 21.86 -3.82
C VAL A 149 5.16 22.89 -3.53
N PRO A 150 5.22 23.50 -2.33
CA PRO A 150 6.17 24.59 -2.06
C PRO A 150 7.64 24.16 -2.11
N ASN A 151 7.90 22.89 -1.85
CA ASN A 151 9.22 22.31 -1.76
C ASN A 151 9.34 21.16 -2.75
N SER A 152 10.18 21.31 -3.78
CA SER A 152 10.46 20.21 -4.70
C SER A 152 11.18 19.07 -3.98
N VAL A 153 10.87 17.84 -4.36
CA VAL A 153 11.57 16.66 -3.87
C VAL A 153 12.92 16.57 -4.60
N PRO A 154 14.06 16.65 -3.89
CA PRO A 154 15.36 16.45 -4.52
C PRO A 154 15.38 15.06 -5.15
N GLY A 155 15.81 14.95 -6.39
CA GLY A 155 15.75 13.65 -7.05
C GLY A 155 14.52 13.46 -7.97
N LEU A 156 13.52 14.34 -7.91
CA LEU A 156 12.22 14.13 -8.56
C LEU A 156 11.74 15.37 -9.34
N ALA A 157 12.39 15.62 -10.47
CA ALA A 157 11.92 16.59 -11.46
C ALA A 157 10.88 15.93 -12.37
N ILE A 158 9.76 16.60 -12.61
CA ILE A 158 8.64 16.11 -13.40
C ILE A 158 8.40 17.06 -14.59
N PRO A 159 8.33 16.57 -15.84
CA PRO A 159 8.54 15.18 -16.24
C PRO A 159 10.01 14.78 -16.10
N ALA A 160 10.25 13.54 -15.66
CA ALA A 160 11.60 13.01 -15.53
C ALA A 160 12.21 12.67 -16.90
N SER A 161 13.54 12.71 -17.01
CA SER A 161 14.25 12.15 -18.17
C SER A 161 14.04 10.64 -18.24
N ARG A 162 14.16 10.02 -19.43
CA ARG A 162 13.92 8.56 -19.60
C ARG A 162 14.71 7.70 -18.62
N ARG A 163 16.01 7.99 -18.45
CA ARG A 163 16.90 7.26 -17.53
C ARG A 163 16.47 7.41 -16.08
N ARG A 164 16.08 8.63 -15.67
CA ARG A 164 15.64 8.91 -14.29
C ARG A 164 14.28 8.29 -14.01
N ALA A 165 13.34 8.39 -14.95
CA ALA A 165 12.03 7.74 -14.86
C ALA A 165 12.17 6.22 -14.73
N ALA A 166 13.04 5.60 -15.54
CA ALA A 166 13.33 4.16 -15.43
C ALA A 166 13.93 3.80 -14.07
N ALA A 167 14.85 4.61 -13.54
CA ALA A 167 15.43 4.37 -12.21
C ALA A 167 14.39 4.48 -11.08
N ILE A 168 13.54 5.52 -11.10
CA ILE A 168 12.46 5.70 -10.11
C ILE A 168 11.46 4.54 -10.20
N ALA A 169 11.03 4.19 -11.41
CA ALA A 169 10.11 3.09 -11.66
C ALA A 169 10.68 1.74 -11.21
N ALA A 170 11.93 1.44 -11.56
CA ALA A 170 12.58 0.19 -11.18
C ALA A 170 12.74 0.08 -9.66
N ALA A 171 13.13 1.17 -8.98
CA ALA A 171 13.27 1.20 -7.53
C ALA A 171 11.92 1.07 -6.81
N GLY A 172 10.90 1.82 -7.25
CA GLY A 172 9.55 1.72 -6.69
C GLY A 172 8.92 0.35 -6.95
N GLY A 173 9.12 -0.21 -8.14
CA GLY A 173 8.74 -1.57 -8.47
C GLY A 173 9.41 -2.60 -7.58
N LEU A 174 10.71 -2.43 -7.30
CA LEU A 174 11.48 -3.38 -6.47
C LEU A 174 11.00 -3.34 -5.01
N LEU A 175 10.74 -2.14 -4.50
CA LEU A 175 10.14 -1.96 -3.17
C LEU A 175 8.76 -2.64 -3.08
N HIS A 176 7.89 -2.41 -4.06
CA HIS A 176 6.58 -3.05 -4.12
C HIS A 176 6.71 -4.58 -4.19
N ALA A 177 7.56 -5.11 -5.07
CA ALA A 177 7.79 -6.55 -5.20
C ALA A 177 8.30 -7.17 -3.90
N ALA A 178 9.30 -6.56 -3.26
CA ALA A 178 9.84 -7.08 -2.00
C ALA A 178 8.78 -7.16 -0.90
N VAL A 179 7.95 -6.12 -0.77
CA VAL A 179 6.88 -6.08 0.24
C VAL A 179 5.77 -7.07 -0.10
N MET A 180 5.36 -7.19 -1.37
CA MET A 180 4.31 -8.14 -1.77
C MET A 180 4.77 -9.59 -1.72
N VAL A 181 6.04 -9.89 -2.01
CA VAL A 181 6.61 -11.24 -1.82
C VAL A 181 6.66 -11.62 -0.35
N TRP A 182 7.08 -10.68 0.52
CA TRP A 182 7.01 -10.90 1.96
C TRP A 182 5.56 -11.11 2.43
N PHE A 183 4.61 -10.35 1.88
CA PHE A 183 3.20 -10.48 2.22
C PHE A 183 2.64 -11.85 1.80
N ALA A 184 2.93 -12.30 0.57
CA ALA A 184 2.60 -13.64 0.08
C ALA A 184 3.22 -14.74 0.94
N ALA A 185 4.49 -14.61 1.34
CA ALA A 185 5.16 -15.57 2.22
C ALA A 185 4.48 -15.63 3.60
N ARG A 186 4.11 -14.47 4.16
CA ARG A 186 3.42 -14.37 5.44
C ARG A 186 2.03 -15.00 5.39
N LEU A 187 1.32 -14.85 4.28
CA LEU A 187 0.00 -15.43 4.05
C LEU A 187 0.06 -16.93 3.71
N GLY A 188 1.24 -17.48 3.45
CA GLY A 188 1.38 -18.87 3.05
C GLY A 188 0.78 -19.14 1.67
N VAL A 189 0.82 -18.15 0.77
CA VAL A 189 0.32 -18.30 -0.60
C VAL A 189 1.08 -19.44 -1.28
N THR A 190 0.35 -20.46 -1.72
CA THR A 190 0.92 -21.65 -2.37
C THR A 190 0.13 -22.01 -3.63
N LEU A 191 0.72 -22.85 -4.47
CA LEU A 191 0.07 -23.38 -5.67
C LEU A 191 -0.21 -24.87 -5.46
N SER A 192 -1.47 -25.27 -5.50
CA SER A 192 -1.87 -26.68 -5.35
C SER A 192 -1.18 -27.55 -6.41
N GLY A 193 -0.44 -28.57 -5.97
CA GLY A 193 0.25 -29.51 -6.85
C GLY A 193 1.45 -28.95 -7.64
N GLY A 194 1.92 -27.72 -7.33
CA GLY A 194 2.98 -27.03 -8.06
C GLY A 194 4.24 -26.71 -7.25
N SER A 195 5.25 -26.15 -7.93
CA SER A 195 6.46 -25.65 -7.29
C SER A 195 6.23 -24.25 -6.71
N VAL A 196 6.22 -24.14 -5.38
CA VAL A 196 6.12 -22.86 -4.66
C VAL A 196 7.17 -21.85 -5.15
N TRP A 197 8.39 -22.31 -5.46
CA TRP A 197 9.44 -21.45 -5.97
C TRP A 197 9.12 -20.78 -7.31
N LEU A 198 8.47 -21.50 -8.23
CA LEU A 198 8.09 -20.94 -9.53
C LEU A 198 7.01 -19.85 -9.36
N LEU A 199 6.04 -20.07 -8.46
CA LEU A 199 5.04 -19.06 -8.13
C LEU A 199 5.70 -17.80 -7.58
N PHE A 200 6.65 -17.94 -6.66
CA PHE A 200 7.31 -16.79 -6.03
C PHE A 200 8.20 -16.01 -7.01
N LEU A 201 8.91 -16.70 -7.92
CA LEU A 201 9.68 -16.03 -8.97
C LEU A 201 8.76 -15.30 -9.96
N PHE A 202 7.68 -15.95 -10.39
CA PHE A 202 6.70 -15.37 -11.30
C PHE A 202 5.98 -14.17 -10.67
N GLY A 203 5.49 -14.31 -9.45
CA GLY A 203 4.82 -13.25 -8.71
C GLY A 203 5.77 -12.11 -8.33
N ALA A 204 7.03 -12.38 -7.96
CA ALA A 204 8.02 -11.34 -7.71
C ALA A 204 8.28 -10.48 -8.96
N GLY A 205 8.50 -11.13 -10.11
CA GLY A 205 8.66 -10.44 -11.40
C GLY A 205 7.41 -9.66 -11.79
N GLY A 206 6.24 -10.27 -11.60
CA GLY A 206 4.93 -9.65 -11.83
C GLY A 206 4.71 -8.41 -10.98
N MET A 207 4.94 -8.49 -9.67
CA MET A 207 4.80 -7.38 -8.73
C MET A 207 5.77 -6.24 -9.03
N TRP A 208 6.98 -6.57 -9.49
CA TRP A 208 7.94 -5.58 -9.93
C TRP A 208 7.42 -4.79 -11.13
N VAL A 209 6.96 -5.49 -12.17
CA VAL A 209 6.42 -4.88 -13.39
C VAL A 209 5.12 -4.11 -13.12
N LEU A 210 4.23 -4.68 -12.31
CA LEU A 210 2.92 -4.12 -11.96
C LEU A 210 3.05 -2.74 -11.32
N ALA A 211 4.11 -2.50 -10.55
CA ALA A 211 4.41 -1.17 -10.00
C ALA A 211 5.32 -0.32 -10.89
N ALA A 212 6.36 -0.92 -11.51
CA ALA A 212 7.31 -0.15 -12.32
C ALA A 212 6.64 0.54 -13.51
N ILE A 213 5.73 -0.13 -14.23
CA ILE A 213 5.06 0.45 -15.40
C ILE A 213 4.25 1.72 -15.04
N PRO A 214 3.24 1.67 -14.15
CA PRO A 214 2.46 2.85 -13.82
C PRO A 214 3.33 3.96 -13.21
N LEU A 215 4.33 3.62 -12.38
CA LEU A 215 5.26 4.62 -11.84
C LEU A 215 6.08 5.31 -12.95
N TYR A 216 6.53 4.56 -13.97
CA TYR A 216 7.19 5.14 -15.13
C TYR A 216 6.25 6.11 -15.85
N LEU A 217 5.01 5.68 -16.13
CA LEU A 217 4.00 6.51 -16.78
C LEU A 217 3.68 7.77 -15.97
N LEU A 218 3.63 7.66 -14.65
CA LEU A 218 3.40 8.78 -13.75
C LEU A 218 4.52 9.81 -13.85
N VAL A 219 5.78 9.42 -13.64
CA VAL A 219 6.88 10.40 -13.55
C VAL A 219 7.36 10.89 -14.91
N ARG A 220 7.20 10.10 -15.98
CA ARG A 220 7.62 10.45 -17.34
C ARG A 220 6.53 11.13 -18.13
N HIS A 221 5.31 10.60 -18.05
CA HIS A 221 4.18 10.98 -18.90
C HIS A 221 3.09 11.70 -18.12
N ARG A 222 3.25 11.88 -16.80
CA ARG A 222 2.29 12.55 -15.91
C ARG A 222 0.91 11.89 -15.91
N LEU A 223 0.83 10.59 -16.25
CA LEU A 223 -0.42 9.82 -16.21
C LEU A 223 -0.70 9.43 -14.75
N LEU A 224 -1.75 10.00 -14.17
CA LEU A 224 -2.07 9.88 -12.75
C LEU A 224 -2.88 8.62 -12.45
N VAL A 225 -3.82 8.28 -13.33
CA VAL A 225 -4.84 7.25 -13.07
C VAL A 225 -4.22 5.86 -12.85
N PRO A 226 -3.24 5.39 -13.65
CA PRO A 226 -2.64 4.07 -13.43
C PRO A 226 -1.97 3.93 -12.06
N SER A 227 -1.25 4.96 -11.60
CA SER A 227 -0.61 4.92 -10.28
C SER A 227 -1.61 5.10 -9.13
N ALA A 228 -2.67 5.88 -9.33
CA ALA A 228 -3.75 6.00 -8.35
C ALA A 228 -4.49 4.66 -8.18
N LEU A 229 -4.81 3.98 -9.29
CA LEU A 229 -5.43 2.65 -9.27
C LEU A 229 -4.52 1.59 -8.67
N LEU A 230 -3.22 1.59 -9.00
CA LEU A 230 -2.25 0.70 -8.33
C LEU A 230 -2.26 0.92 -6.82
N THR A 231 -2.22 2.18 -6.38
CA THR A 231 -2.25 2.52 -4.95
C THR A 231 -3.52 2.00 -4.30
N LEU A 232 -4.67 2.17 -4.96
CA LEU A 232 -5.95 1.65 -4.51
C LEU A 232 -5.94 0.11 -4.42
N PHE A 233 -5.40 -0.59 -5.42
CA PHE A 233 -5.30 -2.05 -5.38
C PHE A 233 -4.44 -2.52 -4.21
N ILE A 234 -3.29 -1.89 -3.96
CA ILE A 234 -2.46 -2.19 -2.79
C ILE A 234 -3.26 -2.00 -1.49
N MET A 235 -4.01 -0.90 -1.36
CA MET A 235 -4.83 -0.63 -0.17
C MET A 235 -5.98 -1.62 0.00
N LEU A 236 -6.64 -2.02 -1.09
CA LEU A 236 -7.71 -3.01 -1.06
C LEU A 236 -7.19 -4.40 -0.72
N ASP A 237 -6.04 -4.77 -1.29
CA ASP A 237 -5.35 -6.04 -1.03
C ASP A 237 -5.02 -6.20 0.45
N VAL A 238 -4.32 -5.25 1.06
CA VAL A 238 -4.02 -5.31 2.49
C VAL A 238 -5.25 -5.11 3.38
N ARG A 239 -6.27 -4.37 2.92
CA ARG A 239 -7.53 -4.22 3.66
C ARG A 239 -8.31 -5.53 3.71
N ALA A 240 -8.25 -6.36 2.67
CA ALA A 240 -8.97 -7.63 2.63
C ALA A 240 -8.59 -8.55 3.79
N GLU A 241 -7.36 -8.43 4.30
CA GLU A 241 -6.93 -9.14 5.51
C GLU A 241 -7.78 -8.83 6.74
N PHE A 242 -8.48 -7.70 6.81
CA PHE A 242 -9.33 -7.36 7.94
C PHE A 242 -10.62 -8.20 8.03
N THR A 243 -10.96 -8.93 6.97
CA THR A 243 -12.09 -9.85 6.94
C THR A 243 -11.55 -11.25 6.70
N ALA A 244 -11.91 -12.24 7.53
CA ALA A 244 -11.59 -13.61 7.15
C ALA A 244 -12.55 -14.06 6.05
N GLY A 245 -12.00 -14.44 4.91
CA GLY A 245 -12.72 -15.04 3.79
C GLY A 245 -12.00 -16.29 3.33
N VAL A 246 -12.73 -17.18 2.66
CA VAL A 246 -12.17 -18.35 1.96
C VAL A 246 -11.37 -17.92 0.73
N GLU A 247 -11.75 -16.79 0.16
CA GLU A 247 -11.01 -16.14 -0.91
C GLU A 247 -9.75 -15.50 -0.33
N ASP A 248 -8.61 -15.68 -1.02
CA ASP A 248 -7.36 -14.98 -0.75
C ASP A 248 -7.14 -13.94 -1.87
N PRO A 249 -7.58 -12.67 -1.67
CA PRO A 249 -7.38 -11.61 -2.65
C PRO A 249 -5.92 -11.38 -2.97
N HIS A 250 -5.01 -11.64 -2.02
CA HIS A 250 -3.59 -11.50 -2.26
C HIS A 250 -3.06 -12.62 -3.17
N ALA A 251 -3.54 -13.85 -3.05
CA ALA A 251 -3.21 -14.90 -4.00
C ALA A 251 -3.63 -14.53 -5.43
N LEU A 252 -4.82 -13.93 -5.62
CA LEU A 252 -5.24 -13.41 -6.92
C LEU A 252 -4.38 -12.23 -7.38
N TYR A 253 -4.06 -11.29 -6.49
CA TYR A 253 -3.20 -10.16 -6.81
C TYR A 253 -1.80 -10.62 -7.23
N PHE A 254 -1.21 -11.56 -6.47
CA PHE A 254 0.14 -12.10 -6.64
C PHE A 254 0.27 -13.05 -7.82
N GLY A 255 -0.63 -14.02 -7.96
CA GLY A 255 -0.63 -14.98 -9.07
C GLY A 255 -1.26 -14.43 -10.35
N GLY A 256 -2.25 -13.55 -10.23
CA GLY A 256 -3.03 -12.95 -11.32
C GLY A 256 -2.59 -11.52 -11.68
N TRP A 257 -1.38 -11.09 -11.31
CA TRP A 257 -0.88 -9.71 -11.46
C TRP A 257 -1.07 -9.11 -12.87
N PHE A 258 -1.07 -9.94 -13.91
CA PHE A 258 -1.27 -9.51 -15.30
C PHE A 258 -2.68 -8.97 -15.56
N LEU A 259 -3.70 -9.43 -14.82
CA LEU A 259 -5.06 -8.91 -14.89
C LEU A 259 -5.10 -7.47 -14.36
N PHE A 260 -4.48 -7.24 -13.21
CA PHE A 260 -4.35 -5.90 -12.63
C PHE A 260 -3.55 -4.99 -13.56
N LEU A 261 -2.44 -5.47 -14.12
CA LEU A 261 -1.65 -4.71 -15.08
C LEU A 261 -2.47 -4.34 -16.32
N ALA A 262 -3.27 -5.25 -16.85
CA ALA A 262 -4.14 -4.98 -17.98
C ALA A 262 -5.12 -3.83 -17.67
N VAL A 263 -5.74 -3.84 -16.49
CA VAL A 263 -6.61 -2.75 -16.04
C VAL A 263 -5.85 -1.43 -15.95
N LEU A 264 -4.63 -1.43 -15.39
CA LEU A 264 -3.79 -0.23 -15.31
C LEU A 264 -3.40 0.32 -16.68
N LEU A 265 -3.12 -0.56 -17.66
CA LEU A 265 -2.77 -0.17 -19.03
C LEU A 265 -3.97 0.38 -19.80
N ILE A 266 -5.17 -0.20 -19.60
CA ILE A 266 -6.41 0.35 -20.15
C ILE A 266 -6.65 1.75 -19.58
N ALA A 267 -6.53 1.92 -18.26
CA ALA A 267 -6.66 3.23 -17.62
C ALA A 267 -5.64 4.24 -18.16
N ALA A 268 -4.39 3.81 -18.41
CA ALA A 268 -3.36 4.63 -19.01
C ALA A 268 -3.73 5.07 -20.44
N ALA A 269 -4.24 4.15 -21.26
CA ALA A 269 -4.66 4.43 -22.62
C ALA A 269 -5.83 5.41 -22.66
N LEU A 270 -6.82 5.24 -21.78
CA LEU A 270 -7.94 6.16 -21.62
C LEU A 270 -7.49 7.56 -21.19
N GLU A 271 -6.67 7.66 -20.13
CA GLU A 271 -6.16 8.94 -19.65
C GLU A 271 -5.32 9.65 -20.73
N TYR A 272 -4.44 8.91 -21.40
CA TYR A 272 -3.62 9.45 -22.49
C TYR A 272 -4.49 9.93 -23.66
N GLY A 273 -5.49 9.14 -24.06
CA GLY A 273 -6.43 9.48 -25.12
C GLY A 273 -7.19 10.77 -24.80
N LEU A 274 -7.80 10.85 -23.61
CA LEU A 274 -8.56 12.01 -23.16
C LEU A 274 -7.71 13.30 -23.16
N ARG A 275 -6.48 13.23 -22.63
CA ARG A 275 -5.57 14.38 -22.63
C ARG A 275 -5.20 14.84 -24.04
N ARG A 276 -5.10 13.92 -24.99
CA ARG A 276 -4.80 14.26 -26.39
C ARG A 276 -5.99 14.92 -27.08
N PHE A 277 -7.22 14.48 -26.80
CA PHE A 277 -8.43 15.11 -27.33
C PHE A 277 -8.68 16.50 -26.74
N ASP A 278 -8.41 16.70 -25.45
CA ASP A 278 -8.55 18.00 -24.79
C ASP A 278 -7.57 19.04 -25.40
N LEU A 279 -6.32 18.64 -25.64
CA LEU A 279 -5.34 19.47 -26.35
C LEU A 279 -5.73 19.77 -27.81
N ALA A 280 -6.36 18.82 -28.51
CA ALA A 280 -6.79 19.01 -29.89
C ALA A 280 -8.02 19.92 -30.03
N THR A 281 -8.85 20.03 -29.00
CA THR A 281 -10.05 20.88 -28.98
C THR A 281 -9.75 22.32 -28.56
N HIS A 282 -8.64 22.57 -27.86
CA HIS A 282 -8.23 23.91 -27.40
C HIS A 282 -7.20 24.60 -28.31
N LEU A 283 -6.71 23.94 -29.36
CA LEU A 283 -5.93 24.60 -30.41
C LEU A 283 -6.90 25.13 -31.48
N PRO A 284 -6.97 26.45 -31.74
CA PRO A 284 -7.69 26.94 -32.90
C PRO A 284 -7.00 26.35 -34.13
N THR A 285 -7.76 25.61 -34.94
CA THR A 285 -7.38 25.26 -36.32
C THR A 285 -7.38 26.55 -37.15
N GLY A 286 -6.38 27.39 -36.92
CA GLY A 286 -6.05 28.54 -37.77
C GLY A 286 -5.07 28.07 -38.84
N MET A 287 -5.63 27.79 -40.01
CA MET A 287 -4.93 27.93 -41.28
C MET A 287 -4.48 29.38 -41.46
#